data_AF-A0A2V8LZE1-F1
#
_entry.id   AF-A0A2V8LZE1-F1
#
_cell.length_a   1.000
_cell.length_b   1.000
_cell.length_c   1.000
_cell.angle_alpha   90.00
_cell.angle_beta   90.00
_cell.angle_gamma   90.00
#
_symmetry.space_group_name_H-M   'P 1'
#
loop_
_entity.id
_entity.type
_entity.pdbx_description
1 polymer ?
#
loop_
_entity_poly.entity_id
_entity_poly.type
_entity_poly.pdbx_seq_one_letter_code
_entity_poly.pdbx_strand_id
1 'polypeptide(L)'
;MKIIGWSVLGIASTLLILLGPAQRGLTTTVVFVVRVIWILGLLAFILARWFNLQRRLKSIAFAALAFVVCYWGALALMHHAAYQIAFTRADQLAAENAEHLIRVVAMPTAANPLRWQSVAETDQAIYRFFVGVAAQPSTSPERYEKPSGLSEQLVSAASLDPRAQVLLGFARFPLAQVESENCIGQTLVQFADLRYTEPGGSRGNFSLSVPVDCPAR
;
A
#
# COMPACT_ATOMS: atom_id res chain seq x y z
N MET A 1 5.67 -34.25 -24.05
CA MET A 1 4.73 -33.17 -23.65
C MET A 1 5.23 -32.31 -22.50
N LYS A 2 5.77 -32.85 -21.38
CA LYS A 2 6.22 -32.04 -20.22
C LYS A 2 7.24 -30.94 -20.57
N ILE A 3 8.23 -31.24 -21.42
CA ILE A 3 9.30 -30.27 -21.77
C ILE A 3 8.74 -29.06 -22.54
N ILE A 4 7.81 -29.28 -23.47
CA ILE A 4 7.21 -28.23 -24.28
C ILE A 4 6.42 -27.26 -23.39
N GLY A 5 5.67 -27.76 -22.41
CA GLY A 5 4.93 -26.90 -21.46
C GLY A 5 5.84 -25.98 -20.64
N TRP A 6 6.97 -26.49 -20.14
CA TRP A 6 7.93 -25.67 -19.39
C TRP A 6 8.65 -24.64 -20.26
N SER A 7 8.95 -24.99 -21.52
CA SER A 7 9.54 -24.06 -22.48
C SER A 7 8.58 -22.92 -22.82
N VAL A 8 7.30 -23.23 -23.08
CA VAL A 8 6.26 -22.22 -23.33
C VAL A 8 6.09 -21.30 -22.12
N LEU A 9 6.04 -21.85 -20.91
CA LEU A 9 5.95 -21.08 -19.67
C LEU A 9 7.14 -20.12 -19.53
N GLY A 10 8.37 -20.63 -19.69
CA GLY A 10 9.59 -19.82 -19.58
C GLY A 10 9.66 -18.68 -20.61
N ILE A 11 9.25 -18.95 -21.85
CA ILE A 11 9.17 -17.93 -22.91
C ILE A 11 8.14 -16.87 -22.55
N ALA A 12 6.94 -17.27 -22.12
CA ALA A 12 5.87 -16.36 -21.73
C ALA A 12 6.28 -15.48 -20.53
N SER A 13 6.93 -16.04 -19.51
CA SER A 13 7.46 -15.29 -18.35
C SER A 13 8.53 -14.28 -18.78
N THR A 14 9.43 -14.68 -19.67
CA THR A 14 10.52 -13.83 -20.15
C THR A 14 9.98 -12.66 -20.99
N LEU A 15 9.01 -12.92 -21.86
CA LEU A 15 8.33 -11.89 -22.62
C LEU A 15 7.59 -10.91 -21.71
N LEU A 16 6.89 -11.41 -20.68
CA LEU A 16 6.22 -10.55 -19.69
C LEU A 16 7.19 -9.62 -18.94
N ILE A 17 8.38 -10.08 -18.59
CA ILE A 17 9.36 -9.27 -17.84
C ILE A 17 10.11 -8.29 -18.75
N LEU A 18 10.41 -8.69 -19.99
CA LEU A 18 11.10 -7.83 -20.96
C LEU A 18 10.17 -6.77 -21.56
N LEU A 19 8.93 -7.15 -21.88
CA LEU A 19 7.92 -6.28 -22.51
C LEU A 19 6.99 -5.62 -21.50
N GLY A 20 7.06 -6.02 -20.22
CA GLY A 20 6.28 -5.42 -19.15
C GLY A 20 6.51 -3.91 -19.10
N PRO A 21 5.44 -3.08 -19.19
CA PRO A 21 5.59 -1.64 -19.11
C PRO A 21 6.16 -1.26 -17.76
N ALA A 22 7.01 -0.23 -17.72
CA ALA A 22 7.39 0.41 -16.47
C ALA A 22 6.09 0.93 -15.82
N GLN A 23 5.60 0.22 -14.81
CA GLN A 23 4.43 0.67 -14.06
C GLN A 23 4.78 2.00 -13.39
N ARG A 24 3.83 2.95 -13.39
CA ARG A 24 3.99 4.26 -12.75
C ARG A 24 4.41 4.06 -11.29
N GLY A 25 5.64 4.47 -10.97
CA GLY A 25 6.22 4.36 -9.62
C GLY A 25 7.52 3.55 -9.54
N LEU A 26 7.81 2.69 -10.52
CA LEU A 26 9.12 2.03 -10.64
C LEU A 26 10.06 2.92 -11.46
N THR A 27 11.21 3.28 -10.89
CA THR A 27 12.23 4.01 -11.64
C THR A 27 12.78 3.13 -12.77
N THR A 28 13.21 3.75 -13.87
CA THR A 28 13.83 3.06 -15.01
C THR A 28 15.01 2.18 -14.58
N THR A 29 15.73 2.61 -13.53
CA THR A 29 16.81 1.86 -12.89
C THR A 29 16.33 0.54 -12.28
N VAL A 30 15.21 0.53 -11.55
CA VAL A 30 14.69 -0.69 -10.93
C VAL A 30 14.24 -1.70 -12.01
N VAL A 31 13.57 -1.23 -13.06
CA VAL A 31 13.15 -2.09 -14.19
C VAL A 31 14.38 -2.71 -14.88
N PHE A 32 15.45 -1.93 -15.08
CA PHE A 32 16.69 -2.43 -15.65
C PHE A 32 17.34 -3.50 -14.77
N VAL A 33 17.47 -3.25 -13.46
CA VAL A 33 18.06 -4.21 -12.52
C VAL A 33 17.27 -5.53 -12.50
N VAL A 34 15.94 -5.48 -12.49
CA VAL A 34 15.09 -6.67 -12.54
C VAL A 34 15.33 -7.47 -13.83
N ARG A 35 15.42 -6.80 -14.99
CA ARG A 35 15.70 -7.47 -16.27
C ARG A 35 17.07 -8.13 -16.30
N VAL A 36 18.10 -7.46 -15.78
CA VAL A 36 19.46 -8.02 -15.68
C VAL A 36 19.47 -9.26 -14.77
N ILE A 37 18.86 -9.19 -13.59
CA ILE A 37 18.75 -10.32 -12.66
C ILE A 37 18.02 -11.50 -13.33
N TRP A 38 16.94 -11.23 -14.06
CA TRP A 38 16.18 -12.28 -14.75
C TRP A 38 16.99 -12.99 -15.84
N ILE A 39 17.70 -12.23 -16.69
CA ILE A 39 18.54 -12.79 -17.76
C ILE A 39 19.68 -13.63 -17.16
N LEU A 40 20.34 -13.12 -16.12
CA LEU A 40 21.39 -13.85 -15.42
C LEU A 40 20.86 -15.14 -14.77
N GLY A 41 19.65 -15.10 -14.19
CA GLY A 41 18.99 -16.28 -13.63
C GLY A 41 18.68 -17.35 -14.69
N LEU A 42 18.18 -16.95 -15.86
CA LEU A 42 17.94 -17.86 -16.98
C LEU A 42 19.23 -18.48 -17.51
N LEU A 43 20.28 -17.68 -17.69
CA LEU A 43 21.60 -18.16 -18.10
C LEU A 43 22.15 -19.18 -17.11
N ALA A 44 22.08 -18.87 -15.81
CA ALA A 44 22.51 -19.80 -14.77
C ALA A 44 21.72 -21.11 -14.80
N PHE A 45 20.41 -21.07 -15.07
CA PHE A 45 19.57 -22.27 -15.16
C PHE A 45 19.91 -23.12 -16.39
N ILE A 46 20.13 -22.50 -17.55
CA ILE A 46 20.58 -23.18 -18.78
C ILE A 46 21.94 -23.84 -18.55
N LEU A 47 22.90 -23.12 -17.98
CA LEU A 47 24.22 -23.64 -17.65
C LEU A 47 24.14 -24.82 -16.66
N ALA A 48 23.36 -24.69 -15.59
CA ALA A 48 23.19 -25.76 -14.60
C ALA A 48 22.57 -27.04 -15.20
N ARG A 49 21.68 -26.90 -16.17
CA ARG A 49 21.15 -28.02 -16.95
C ARG A 49 22.22 -28.65 -17.84
N TRP A 50 23.03 -27.83 -18.50
CA TRP A 50 24.08 -28.30 -19.42
C TRP A 50 25.18 -29.08 -18.72
N PHE A 51 25.57 -28.64 -17.51
CA PHE A 51 26.57 -29.33 -16.66
C PHE A 51 25.99 -30.49 -15.84
N ASN A 52 24.73 -30.89 -16.07
CA ASN A 52 24.07 -32.02 -15.43
C ASN A 52 24.14 -32.00 -13.89
N LEU A 53 24.05 -30.80 -13.30
CA LEU A 53 24.17 -30.54 -11.86
C LEU A 53 22.95 -31.04 -11.05
N GLN A 54 22.11 -31.90 -11.62
CA GLN A 54 20.80 -32.31 -11.11
C GLN A 54 20.81 -32.86 -9.68
N ARG A 55 21.86 -33.58 -9.28
CA ARG A 55 22.03 -34.05 -7.89
C ARG A 55 22.27 -32.91 -6.91
N ARG A 56 23.06 -31.88 -7.28
CA ARG A 56 23.29 -30.67 -6.47
C ARG A 56 22.10 -29.71 -6.51
N LEU A 57 21.35 -29.69 -7.62
CA LEU A 57 20.16 -28.84 -7.78
C LEU A 57 19.04 -29.19 -6.80
N LYS A 58 18.90 -30.45 -6.37
CA LYS A 58 17.95 -30.80 -5.31
C LYS A 58 18.29 -30.10 -3.99
N SER A 59 19.56 -30.14 -3.58
CA SER A 59 20.04 -29.43 -2.39
C SER A 59 19.91 -27.91 -2.53
N ILE A 60 20.17 -27.36 -3.72
CA ILE A 60 19.98 -25.92 -4.00
C ILE A 60 18.50 -25.53 -3.95
N ALA A 61 17.59 -26.35 -4.47
CA ALA A 61 16.16 -26.09 -4.41
C ALA A 61 15.64 -26.08 -2.97
N PHE A 62 16.10 -27.02 -2.13
CA PHE A 62 15.80 -26.99 -0.70
C PHE A 62 16.41 -25.77 0.00
N ALA A 63 17.65 -25.40 -0.32
CA ALA A 63 18.28 -24.21 0.22
C ALA A 63 17.55 -22.92 -0.20
N ALA A 64 17.11 -22.82 -1.44
CA ALA A 64 16.33 -21.71 -1.95
C ALA A 64 14.95 -21.62 -1.29
N LEU A 65 14.26 -22.76 -1.11
CA LEU A 65 12.99 -22.81 -0.40
C LEU A 65 13.17 -22.40 1.06
N ALA A 66 14.18 -22.95 1.74
CA ALA A 66 14.53 -22.57 3.11
C ALA A 66 14.83 -21.07 3.21
N PHE A 67 15.58 -20.51 2.25
CA PHE A 67 15.85 -19.08 2.18
C PHE A 67 14.57 -18.25 2.05
N VAL A 68 13.64 -18.63 1.17
CA VAL A 68 12.34 -17.94 1.03
C VAL A 68 11.53 -18.00 2.33
N VAL A 69 11.48 -19.17 2.99
CA VAL A 69 10.80 -19.32 4.28
C VAL A 69 11.45 -18.45 5.36
N CYS A 70 12.79 -18.47 5.47
CA CYS A 70 13.53 -17.61 6.40
C CYS A 70 13.27 -16.12 6.10
N TYR A 71 13.27 -15.73 4.83
CA TYR A 71 13.01 -14.36 4.40
C TYR A 71 11.60 -13.89 4.76
N TRP A 72 10.57 -14.69 4.48
CA TRP A 72 9.20 -14.39 4.90
C TRP A 72 9.02 -14.37 6.41
N GLY A 73 9.69 -15.29 7.12
CA GLY A 73 9.75 -15.27 8.59
C GLY A 73 10.34 -13.96 9.11
N ALA A 74 11.47 -13.52 8.56
CA ALA A 74 12.08 -12.24 8.92
C ALA A 74 11.15 -11.04 8.62
N LEU A 75 10.48 -11.04 7.45
CA LEU A 75 9.48 -10.01 7.12
C LEU A 75 8.30 -10.00 8.09
N ALA A 76 7.79 -11.17 8.50
CA ALA A 76 6.71 -11.29 9.46
C ALA A 76 7.11 -10.76 10.85
N LEU A 77 8.33 -11.05 11.29
CA LEU A 77 8.89 -10.52 12.54
C LEU A 77 9.05 -9.00 12.48
N MET A 78 9.58 -8.47 11.38
CA MET A 78 9.71 -7.02 11.17
C MET A 78 8.35 -6.33 11.13
N HIS A 79 7.36 -6.92 10.46
CA HIS A 79 5.99 -6.41 10.46
C HIS A 79 5.39 -6.39 11.87
N HIS A 80 5.57 -7.47 12.63
CA HIS A 80 5.07 -7.54 14.01
C HIS A 80 5.70 -6.45 14.87
N ALA A 81 7.02 -6.25 14.80
CA ALA A 81 7.71 -5.17 15.51
C ALA A 81 7.22 -3.79 15.07
N ALA A 82 7.07 -3.56 13.76
CA ALA A 82 6.55 -2.31 13.21
C ALA A 82 5.12 -2.02 13.70
N TYR A 83 4.26 -3.03 13.74
CA TYR A 83 2.89 -2.90 14.24
C TYR A 83 2.86 -2.50 15.72
N GLN A 84 3.68 -3.12 16.57
CA GLN A 84 3.74 -2.77 18.00
C GLN A 84 4.20 -1.32 18.20
N ILE A 85 5.26 -0.91 17.48
CA ILE A 85 5.75 0.49 17.52
C ILE A 85 4.67 1.45 17.02
N ALA A 86 3.98 1.11 15.93
CA ALA A 86 2.90 1.91 15.38
C ALA A 86 1.73 2.04 16.34
N PHE A 87 1.36 0.95 17.01
CA PHE A 87 0.28 0.92 18.00
C PHE A 87 0.61 1.83 19.18
N THR A 88 1.79 1.68 19.80
CA THR A 88 2.21 2.53 20.91
C THR A 88 2.28 4.00 20.50
N ARG A 89 2.78 4.30 19.30
CA ARG A 89 2.83 5.69 18.83
C ARG A 89 1.45 6.26 18.55
N ALA A 90 0.55 5.47 17.98
CA ALA A 90 -0.83 5.87 17.71
C ALA A 90 -1.60 6.12 19.02
N ASP A 91 -1.42 5.26 20.02
CA ASP A 91 -2.03 5.40 21.35
C ASP A 91 -1.57 6.69 22.04
N GLN A 92 -0.26 6.99 21.97
CA GLN A 92 0.29 8.27 22.43
C GLN A 92 -0.34 9.46 21.70
N LEU A 93 -0.43 9.41 20.37
CA LEU A 93 -1.02 10.50 19.57
C LEU A 93 -2.50 10.71 19.90
N ALA A 94 -3.25 9.63 20.08
CA ALA A 94 -4.64 9.70 20.49
C ALA A 94 -4.77 10.33 21.89
N ALA A 95 -3.94 9.91 22.85
CA ALA A 95 -3.93 10.46 24.21
C ALA A 95 -3.53 11.95 24.24
N GLU A 96 -2.52 12.36 23.46
CA GLU A 96 -2.08 13.76 23.32
C GLU A 96 -3.20 14.69 22.83
N ASN A 97 -4.12 14.16 22.01
CA ASN A 97 -5.24 14.91 21.43
C ASN A 97 -6.59 14.65 22.13
N ALA A 98 -6.61 13.88 23.23
CA ALA A 98 -7.82 13.45 23.92
C ALA A 98 -8.83 12.69 23.02
N GLU A 99 -8.31 11.85 22.13
CA GLU A 99 -9.06 11.04 21.18
C GLU A 99 -9.00 9.55 21.56
N HIS A 100 -9.94 8.76 21.04
CA HIS A 100 -9.99 7.31 21.25
C HIS A 100 -9.47 6.55 20.04
N LEU A 101 -8.43 5.75 20.23
CA LEU A 101 -7.87 4.90 19.18
C LEU A 101 -8.84 3.78 18.78
N ILE A 102 -9.22 3.74 17.51
CA ILE A 102 -10.13 2.72 16.95
C ILE A 102 -9.31 1.57 16.34
N ARG A 103 -8.35 1.89 15.47
CA ARG A 103 -7.54 0.88 14.78
C ARG A 103 -6.23 1.44 14.25
N VAL A 104 -5.27 0.55 14.05
CA VAL A 104 -3.95 0.86 13.49
C VAL A 104 -3.59 -0.17 12.43
N VAL A 105 -2.86 0.26 11.41
CA VAL A 105 -2.21 -0.62 10.45
C VAL A 105 -0.76 -0.19 10.24
N ALA A 106 0.13 -1.15 10.00
CA ALA A 106 1.48 -0.94 9.52
C ALA A 106 1.62 -1.59 8.12
N MET A 107 2.00 -0.80 7.13
CA MET A 107 2.08 -1.21 5.72
C MET A 107 3.54 -1.18 5.24
N PRO A 108 3.95 -2.18 4.43
CA PRO A 108 5.31 -2.22 3.92
C PRO A 108 5.55 -1.07 2.94
N THR A 109 6.76 -0.52 2.97
CA THR A 109 7.20 0.47 1.97
C THR A 109 8.00 -0.21 0.86
N ALA A 110 8.01 0.40 -0.33
CA ALA A 110 8.75 -0.14 -1.46
C ALA A 110 10.26 -0.19 -1.15
N ALA A 111 10.86 -1.37 -1.35
CA ALA A 111 12.29 -1.62 -1.25
C ALA A 111 12.96 -1.32 0.11
N ASN A 112 12.21 -1.12 1.20
CA ASN A 112 12.77 -0.93 2.54
C ASN A 112 11.98 -1.70 3.62
N PRO A 113 12.40 -2.92 4.00
CA PRO A 113 11.69 -3.73 4.98
C PRO A 113 11.83 -3.23 6.43
N LEU A 114 12.69 -2.23 6.68
CA LEU A 114 12.91 -1.63 8.00
C LEU A 114 12.01 -0.41 8.24
N ARG A 115 11.42 0.15 7.18
CA ARG A 115 10.53 1.31 7.23
C ARG A 115 9.11 0.92 6.83
N TRP A 116 8.16 1.29 7.67
CA TRP A 116 6.75 0.96 7.50
C TRP A 116 5.91 2.23 7.55
N GLN A 117 4.92 2.32 6.66
CA GLN A 117 3.95 3.39 6.67
C GLN A 117 2.78 2.97 7.55
N SER A 118 2.46 3.77 8.55
CA SER A 118 1.40 3.48 9.49
C SER A 118 0.25 4.44 9.31
N VAL A 119 -0.96 3.91 9.47
CA VAL A 119 -2.19 4.70 9.53
C VAL A 119 -2.92 4.30 10.80
N ALA A 120 -3.33 5.30 11.59
CA ALA A 120 -4.09 5.11 12.81
C ALA A 120 -5.39 5.90 12.72
N GLU A 121 -6.51 5.26 12.99
CA GLU A 121 -7.82 5.91 13.03
C GLU A 121 -8.27 6.07 14.48
N THR A 122 -8.72 7.28 14.80
CA THR A 122 -9.38 7.63 16.05
C THR A 122 -10.84 7.97 15.80
N ASP A 123 -11.58 8.29 16.85
CA ASP A 123 -12.94 8.81 16.77
C ASP A 123 -13.04 10.15 16.03
N GLN A 124 -12.04 11.04 16.15
CA GLN A 124 -12.06 12.38 15.54
C GLN A 124 -11.17 12.56 14.31
N ALA A 125 -10.13 11.73 14.14
CA ALA A 125 -9.14 11.95 13.10
C ALA A 125 -8.57 10.64 12.55
N ILE A 126 -7.79 10.76 11.47
CA ILE A 126 -6.91 9.71 10.98
C ILE A 126 -5.50 10.28 10.95
N TYR A 127 -4.53 9.54 11.49
CA TYR A 127 -3.12 9.89 11.51
C TYR A 127 -2.36 9.05 10.49
N ARG A 128 -1.39 9.66 9.83
CA ARG A 128 -0.44 9.00 8.94
C ARG A 128 0.98 9.33 9.35
N PHE A 129 1.82 8.30 9.48
CA PHE A 129 3.21 8.47 9.91
C PHE A 129 4.06 7.28 9.49
N PHE A 130 5.38 7.42 9.58
CA PHE A 130 6.31 6.30 9.35
C PHE A 130 6.89 5.80 10.67
N VAL A 131 7.06 4.48 10.75
CA VAL A 131 7.77 3.81 11.85
C VAL A 131 8.96 3.03 11.31
N GLY A 132 10.05 3.02 12.10
CA GLY A 132 11.25 2.26 11.81
C GLY A 132 11.46 1.15 12.84
N VAL A 133 11.78 -0.06 12.38
CA VAL A 133 12.08 -1.20 13.28
C VAL A 133 13.51 -1.14 13.83
N ALA A 134 14.41 -0.42 13.16
CA ALA A 134 15.84 -0.35 13.49
C ALA A 134 16.33 1.11 13.64
N ALA A 135 15.88 1.78 14.72
CA ALA A 135 16.35 3.12 15.13
C ALA A 135 16.32 4.19 14.03
N GLN A 136 15.34 4.14 13.13
CA GLN A 136 15.10 5.23 12.19
C GLN A 136 14.21 6.29 12.86
N PRO A 137 14.48 7.59 12.64
CA PRO A 137 13.62 8.64 13.16
C PRO A 137 12.21 8.50 12.59
N SER A 138 11.23 8.49 13.49
CA SER A 138 9.83 8.64 13.13
C SER A 138 9.63 10.01 12.47
N THR A 139 8.84 10.05 11.41
CA THR A 139 8.43 11.33 10.82
C THR A 139 7.39 11.98 11.71
N SER A 140 7.29 13.31 11.65
CA SER A 140 6.15 14.02 12.24
C SER A 140 4.85 13.42 11.69
N PRO A 141 3.89 13.09 12.56
CA PRO A 141 2.62 12.53 12.12
C PRO A 141 1.78 13.60 11.43
N GLU A 142 1.16 13.22 10.33
CA GLU A 142 0.15 14.01 9.63
C GLU A 142 -1.22 13.64 10.20
N ARG A 143 -1.98 14.65 10.63
CA ARG A 143 -3.32 14.47 11.20
C ARG A 143 -4.36 14.98 10.20
N TYR A 144 -5.36 14.15 9.92
CA TYR A 144 -6.50 14.48 9.07
C TYR A 144 -7.77 14.40 9.88
N GLU A 145 -8.44 15.52 10.07
CA GLU A 145 -9.70 15.59 10.82
C GLU A 145 -10.82 14.93 10.05
N LYS A 146 -11.67 14.20 10.77
CA LYS A 146 -12.92 13.69 10.22
C LYS A 146 -13.92 14.84 10.07
N PRO A 147 -14.76 14.83 9.03
CA PRO A 147 -15.83 15.81 8.86
C PRO A 147 -16.72 15.88 10.10
N SER A 148 -17.04 17.10 10.54
CA SER A 148 -17.98 17.36 11.64
C SER A 148 -19.00 18.43 11.24
N GLY A 149 -20.13 18.51 11.95
CA GLY A 149 -21.14 19.56 11.75
C GLY A 149 -21.78 19.51 10.35
N LEU A 150 -21.73 20.62 9.62
CA LEU A 150 -22.30 20.71 8.27
C LEU A 150 -21.58 19.78 7.27
N SER A 151 -20.26 19.67 7.38
CA SER A 151 -19.45 18.84 6.49
C SER A 151 -19.79 17.36 6.65
N GLU A 152 -20.11 16.92 7.87
CA GLU A 152 -20.57 15.55 8.14
C GLU A 152 -21.89 15.23 7.44
N GLN A 153 -22.84 16.18 7.42
CA GLN A 153 -24.12 16.00 6.74
C GLN A 153 -23.94 15.89 5.22
N LEU A 154 -23.10 16.75 4.64
CA LEU A 154 -22.76 16.71 3.21
C LEU A 154 -22.07 15.40 2.83
N VAL A 155 -21.14 14.93 3.67
CA VAL A 155 -20.44 13.65 3.47
C VAL A 155 -21.39 12.46 3.59
N SER A 156 -22.30 12.49 4.55
CA SER A 156 -23.35 11.48 4.71
C SER A 156 -24.23 11.41 3.46
N ALA A 157 -24.70 12.55 2.95
CA ALA A 157 -25.46 12.60 1.70
C ALA A 157 -24.65 12.08 0.50
N ALA A 158 -23.38 12.47 0.38
CA ALA A 158 -22.49 11.99 -0.69
C ALA A 158 -22.24 10.48 -0.63
N SER A 159 -22.20 9.90 0.57
CA SER A 159 -21.92 8.48 0.80
C SER A 159 -23.03 7.56 0.28
N LEU A 160 -24.24 8.11 0.06
CA LEU A 160 -25.37 7.39 -0.52
C LEU A 160 -25.27 7.26 -2.05
N ASP A 161 -24.37 8.00 -2.71
CA ASP A 161 -24.13 7.85 -4.15
C ASP A 161 -23.61 6.43 -4.44
N PRO A 162 -24.20 5.70 -5.41
CA PRO A 162 -23.76 4.34 -5.74
C PRO A 162 -22.26 4.22 -6.07
N ARG A 163 -21.67 5.26 -6.65
CA ARG A 163 -20.23 5.30 -6.98
C ARG A 163 -19.39 5.45 -5.70
N ALA A 164 -19.86 6.23 -4.74
CA ALA A 164 -19.22 6.36 -3.43
C ALA A 164 -19.26 5.04 -2.67
N GLN A 165 -20.39 4.33 -2.68
CA GLN A 165 -20.51 3.03 -2.02
C GLN A 165 -19.51 2.00 -2.55
N VAL A 166 -19.22 2.01 -3.85
CA VAL A 166 -18.18 1.15 -4.44
C VAL A 166 -16.82 1.47 -3.81
N LEU A 167 -16.41 2.74 -3.81
CA LEU A 167 -15.13 3.14 -3.22
C LEU A 167 -15.06 2.84 -1.71
N LEU A 168 -16.11 3.19 -0.97
CA LEU A 168 -16.22 2.97 0.48
C LEU A 168 -16.23 1.48 0.85
N GLY A 169 -16.74 0.61 -0.03
CA GLY A 169 -16.69 -0.84 0.16
C GLY A 169 -15.26 -1.41 0.08
N PHE A 170 -14.36 -0.75 -0.65
CA PHE A 170 -12.94 -1.14 -0.73
C PHE A 170 -12.06 -0.39 0.28
N ALA A 171 -12.43 0.84 0.63
CA ALA A 171 -11.64 1.70 1.49
C ALA A 171 -11.57 1.12 2.91
N ARG A 172 -10.35 1.01 3.45
CA ARG A 172 -10.15 0.58 4.85
C ARG A 172 -9.98 1.75 5.80
N PHE A 173 -9.42 2.85 5.30
CA PHE A 173 -9.28 4.12 6.02
C PHE A 173 -9.89 5.24 5.16
N PRO A 174 -11.23 5.23 4.95
CA PRO A 174 -11.89 6.27 4.18
C PRO A 174 -11.78 7.59 4.93
N LEU A 175 -11.31 8.62 4.23
CA LEU A 175 -11.40 10.00 4.65
C LEU A 175 -12.20 10.77 3.60
N ALA A 176 -13.10 11.62 4.07
CA ALA A 176 -13.85 12.52 3.22
C ALA A 176 -13.46 13.97 3.52
N GLN A 177 -13.44 14.79 2.49
CA GLN A 177 -13.21 16.23 2.61
C GLN A 177 -14.21 16.97 1.72
N VAL A 178 -14.74 18.08 2.24
CA VAL A 178 -15.61 18.98 1.48
C VAL A 178 -14.75 20.09 0.89
N GLU A 179 -14.82 20.30 -0.42
CA GLU A 179 -13.96 21.27 -1.14
C GLU A 179 -14.27 22.73 -0.77
N SER A 180 -15.52 23.03 -0.43
CA SER A 180 -15.96 24.33 0.07
C SER A 180 -16.93 24.17 1.24
N GLU A 181 -16.58 24.75 2.38
CA GLU A 181 -17.47 24.89 3.54
C GLU A 181 -18.63 25.86 3.28
N ASN A 182 -18.43 26.81 2.36
CA ASN A 182 -19.46 27.73 1.89
C ASN A 182 -20.28 27.05 0.80
N CYS A 183 -21.18 26.16 1.24
CA CYS A 183 -22.07 25.43 0.35
C CYS A 183 -23.14 26.39 -0.21
N ILE A 184 -23.01 26.81 -1.48
CA ILE A 184 -24.03 27.59 -2.20
C ILE A 184 -24.48 26.79 -3.42
N GLY A 185 -25.71 26.27 -3.39
CA GLY A 185 -26.27 25.43 -4.46
C GLY A 185 -25.72 24.01 -4.42
N GLN A 186 -24.46 23.82 -4.83
CA GLN A 186 -23.78 22.52 -4.84
C GLN A 186 -22.35 22.64 -4.31
N THR A 187 -21.86 21.57 -3.70
CA THR A 187 -20.45 21.40 -3.30
C THR A 187 -19.94 20.03 -3.71
N LEU A 188 -18.62 19.87 -3.74
CA LEU A 188 -17.98 18.58 -3.99
C LEU A 188 -17.49 17.97 -2.68
N VAL A 189 -17.87 16.72 -2.48
CA VAL A 189 -17.32 15.86 -1.44
C VAL A 189 -16.33 14.90 -2.09
N GLN A 190 -15.08 14.95 -1.66
CA GLN A 190 -14.04 14.04 -2.12
C GLN A 190 -13.82 12.93 -1.08
N PHE A 191 -13.95 11.69 -1.51
CA PHE A 191 -13.58 10.50 -0.75
C PHE A 191 -12.23 9.97 -1.22
N ALA A 192 -11.37 9.58 -0.28
CA ALA A 192 -10.10 8.91 -0.57
C ALA A 192 -9.80 7.86 0.51
N ASP A 193 -8.98 6.85 0.15
CA ASP A 193 -8.40 5.95 1.16
C ASP A 193 -6.98 6.41 1.48
N LEU A 194 -6.76 6.81 2.74
CA LEU A 194 -5.49 7.37 3.21
C LEU A 194 -4.30 6.40 3.12
N ARG A 195 -4.55 5.11 2.88
CA ARG A 195 -3.48 4.15 2.54
C ARG A 195 -2.79 4.48 1.23
N TYR A 196 -3.49 5.11 0.29
CA TYR A 196 -3.03 5.31 -1.09
C TYR A 196 -2.99 6.77 -1.53
N THR A 197 -3.89 7.62 -1.02
CA THR A 197 -4.08 8.99 -1.52
C THR A 197 -4.74 9.86 -0.46
N GLU A 198 -4.39 11.16 -0.45
CA GLU A 198 -5.05 12.16 0.38
C GLU A 198 -6.19 12.84 -0.38
N PRO A 199 -7.31 13.17 0.28
CA PRO A 199 -8.28 14.10 -0.27
C PRO A 199 -7.69 15.53 -0.34
N GLY A 200 -8.22 16.36 -1.24
CA GLY A 200 -7.75 17.73 -1.48
C GLY A 200 -6.53 17.86 -2.41
N GLY A 201 -5.79 16.78 -2.64
CA GLY A 201 -4.69 16.74 -3.62
C GLY A 201 -5.17 16.54 -5.07
N SER A 202 -4.36 16.96 -6.06
CA SER A 202 -4.68 16.77 -7.48
C SER A 202 -4.99 15.29 -7.77
N ARG A 203 -6.17 15.00 -8.36
CA ARG A 203 -6.66 13.67 -8.81
C ARG A 203 -5.70 12.50 -8.52
N GLY A 204 -5.73 11.98 -7.29
CA GLY A 204 -5.05 10.72 -6.99
C GLY A 204 -5.79 9.55 -7.63
N ASN A 205 -5.09 8.44 -7.88
CA ASN A 205 -5.65 7.28 -8.59
C ASN A 205 -6.71 6.53 -7.77
N PHE A 206 -6.86 6.83 -6.47
CA PHE A 206 -7.79 6.17 -5.55
C PHE A 206 -8.60 7.18 -4.73
N SER A 207 -9.20 8.15 -5.42
CA SER A 207 -10.19 9.07 -4.85
C SER A 207 -11.39 9.26 -5.79
N LEU A 208 -12.52 9.67 -5.23
CA LEU A 208 -13.76 9.95 -5.94
C LEU A 208 -14.35 11.26 -5.44
N SER A 209 -14.69 12.15 -6.35
CA SER A 209 -15.45 13.36 -6.03
C SER A 209 -16.92 13.18 -6.41
N VAL A 210 -17.81 13.46 -5.47
CA VAL A 210 -19.26 13.37 -5.63
C VAL A 210 -19.85 14.77 -5.43
N PRO A 211 -20.60 15.31 -6.40
CA PRO A 211 -21.33 16.55 -6.20
C PRO A 211 -22.54 16.29 -5.30
N VAL A 212 -22.80 17.22 -4.37
CA VAL A 212 -23.92 17.15 -3.42
C VAL A 212 -24.61 18.50 -3.37
N ASP A 213 -25.94 18.48 -3.36
CA ASP A 213 -26.75 19.68 -3.16
C ASP A 213 -26.64 20.17 -1.71
N CYS A 214 -26.51 21.48 -1.55
CA CYS A 214 -26.44 22.11 -0.24
C CYS A 214 -27.80 22.06 0.45
N PRO A 215 -27.87 21.77 1.76
CA PRO A 215 -29.13 21.85 2.49
C PRO A 215 -29.68 23.29 2.43
N ALA A 216 -30.98 23.42 2.18
CA ALA A 216 -31.66 24.71 2.20
C ALA A 216 -31.55 25.32 3.62
N ARG A 217 -31.07 26.56 3.70
CA ARG A 217 -31.01 27.32 4.96
C ARG A 217 -32.38 27.61 5.53
#